data_AF-A0A9E1UMH2-F1
#
_entry.id   AF-A0A9E1UMH2-F1
#
_cell.length_a   1.000
_cell.length_b   1.000
_cell.length_c   1.000
_cell.angle_alpha   90.00
_cell.angle_beta   90.00
_cell.angle_gamma   90.00
#
_symmetry.space_group_name_H-M   'P 1'
#
loop_
_entity.id
_entity.type
_entity.pdbx_description
1 polymer ?
#
loop_
_entity_poly.entity_id
_entity_poly.type
_entity_poly.pdbx_seq_one_letter_code
_entity_poly.pdbx_strand_id
1 'polypeptide(L)'
;YVYHPHAIDVRDLDQDGQPELLISGNPGSLSILRGKQIGSFREERAMQLGGALAMQTLTVPCRVDWDGDGIQDLVAGDASGWLDFWPGTADPMVYRAPIHMRVDGQPVHAQAGYDGSIQGPNESRWGYLNPTVGDWDGDGRPDLITCDIRADMLLFPRTADPAALQAPKPFTHQGKKLRVAWRQRPAILPAKHGAAGDRPCLVHMDWDGVLCLGIPERKGSTEIVEQRQFLYDDGKPVKLDGPAGLWGRAKFALTDWDGDGIWDVVFGTNRSDHQFFSEECTRRESTPFLLRNTGTNQRPVFARPVPIKLGDEYLGFGVHNAAVWPTDMDGDSRDDLIIGAEDGRIYRFLRQELRP
;
A
#
# COMPACT_ATOMS: atom_id res chain seq x y z
N TYR A 1 7.15 -5.88 20.60
CA TYR A 1 7.73 -7.03 19.85
C TYR A 1 8.71 -6.48 18.82
N VAL A 2 10.02 -6.56 19.04
CA VAL A 2 11.01 -6.03 18.09
C VAL A 2 11.73 -7.21 17.45
N TYR A 3 11.54 -7.40 16.14
CA TYR A 3 12.43 -8.27 15.37
C TYR A 3 13.81 -7.61 15.37
N HIS A 4 14.84 -8.45 15.50
CA HIS A 4 16.27 -8.12 15.51
C HIS A 4 16.64 -6.66 15.91
N PRO A 5 16.92 -6.40 17.21
CA PRO A 5 17.48 -5.11 17.60
C PRO A 5 18.80 -4.89 16.84
N HIS A 6 18.83 -3.83 16.03
CA HIS A 6 20.00 -3.40 15.27
C HIS A 6 20.90 -2.49 16.10
N ALA A 7 20.29 -1.70 17.00
CA ALA A 7 21.03 -0.90 17.96
C ALA A 7 20.23 -0.74 19.26
N ILE A 8 20.97 -0.67 20.36
CA ILE A 8 20.46 -0.48 21.71
C ILE A 8 21.19 0.73 22.29
N ASP A 9 20.46 1.68 22.86
CA ASP A 9 21.00 2.82 23.60
C ASP A 9 20.35 2.91 24.99
N VAL A 10 21.08 3.46 25.96
CA VAL A 10 20.61 3.62 27.35
C VAL A 10 20.74 5.09 27.70
N ARG A 11 19.60 5.77 27.87
CA ARG A 11 19.58 7.21 28.06
C ARG A 11 18.38 7.65 28.90
N ASP A 12 18.62 8.56 29.82
CA ASP A 12 17.58 9.26 30.57
C ASP A 12 16.95 10.32 29.65
N LEU A 13 15.84 9.97 29.02
CA LEU A 13 15.21 10.76 27.97
C LEU A 13 14.38 11.91 28.54
N ASP A 14 13.80 11.73 29.73
CA ASP A 14 12.95 12.71 30.39
C ASP A 14 13.64 13.46 31.54
N GLN A 15 14.92 13.18 31.78
CA GLN A 15 15.75 13.81 32.79
C GLN A 15 15.25 13.59 34.22
N ASP A 16 14.60 12.46 34.47
CA ASP A 16 14.08 12.09 35.79
C ASP A 16 15.16 11.42 36.68
N GLY A 17 16.37 11.23 36.16
CA GLY A 17 17.49 10.56 36.81
C GLY A 17 17.49 9.03 36.61
N GLN A 18 16.60 8.49 35.78
CA GLN A 18 16.48 7.06 35.48
C GLN A 18 16.56 6.84 33.96
N PRO A 19 17.54 6.07 33.48
CA PRO A 19 17.70 5.88 32.04
C PRO A 19 16.70 4.87 31.47
N GLU A 20 16.14 5.19 30.30
CA GLU A 20 15.37 4.29 29.46
C GLU A 20 16.25 3.47 28.54
N LEU A 21 15.74 2.31 28.10
CA LEU A 21 16.35 1.53 27.05
C LEU A 21 15.70 1.89 25.70
N LEU A 22 16.46 2.48 24.79
CA LEU A 22 16.04 2.67 23.41
C LEU A 22 16.46 1.44 22.61
N ILE A 23 15.52 0.84 21.92
CA ILE A 23 15.77 -0.26 21.01
C ILE A 23 15.31 0.14 19.63
N SER A 24 16.25 0.17 18.69
CA SER A 24 15.92 0.23 17.26
C SER A 24 16.20 -1.12 16.64
N GLY A 25 15.30 -1.60 15.79
CA GLY A 25 15.43 -2.90 15.16
C GLY A 25 14.84 -2.91 13.78
N ASN A 26 15.21 -3.91 12.99
CA ASN A 26 14.43 -4.22 11.81
C ASN A 26 13.14 -4.84 12.34
N PRO A 27 11.99 -4.17 12.20
CA PRO A 27 11.73 -3.33 11.02
C PRO A 27 11.42 -1.85 11.29
N GLY A 28 12.45 -1.03 11.46
CA GLY A 28 12.32 0.42 11.58
C GLY A 28 11.70 0.93 12.89
N SER A 29 11.28 0.04 13.80
CA SER A 29 10.66 0.47 15.07
C SER A 29 11.72 0.98 16.05
N LEU A 30 11.47 2.17 16.60
CA LEU A 30 12.12 2.65 17.83
C LEU A 30 11.17 2.40 19.01
N SER A 31 11.52 1.45 19.87
CA SER A 31 10.80 1.16 21.10
C SER A 31 11.57 1.73 22.29
N ILE A 32 10.86 2.35 23.23
CA ILE A 32 11.42 2.78 24.52
C ILE A 32 10.97 1.72 25.53
N LEU A 33 11.89 1.05 26.20
CA LEU A 33 11.53 0.14 27.29
C LEU A 33 11.79 0.82 28.63
N ARG A 34 10.74 0.96 29.44
CA ARG A 34 10.81 1.46 30.81
C ARG A 34 10.74 0.33 31.81
N GLY A 35 11.71 0.24 32.71
CA GLY A 35 11.74 -0.80 33.73
C GLY A 35 13.01 -0.74 34.56
N LYS A 36 12.94 -1.25 35.80
CA LYS A 36 14.05 -1.18 36.77
C LYS A 36 14.76 -2.50 36.98
N GLN A 37 14.11 -3.59 36.57
CA GLN A 37 14.55 -4.95 36.81
C GLN A 37 14.27 -5.82 35.59
N ILE A 38 15.12 -6.81 35.35
CA ILE A 38 14.90 -7.87 34.36
C ILE A 38 13.50 -8.45 34.58
N GLY A 39 12.66 -8.44 33.55
CA GLY A 39 11.27 -8.93 33.59
C GLY A 39 10.21 -7.88 33.95
N SER A 40 10.59 -6.65 34.33
CA SER A 40 9.67 -5.54 34.64
C SER A 40 9.52 -4.50 33.53
N PHE A 41 10.30 -4.63 32.45
CA PHE A 41 10.29 -3.68 31.34
C PHE A 41 8.92 -3.65 30.65
N ARG A 42 8.40 -2.46 30.45
CA ARG A 42 7.20 -2.17 29.66
C ARG A 42 7.62 -1.38 28.43
N GLU A 43 7.09 -1.79 27.28
CA GLU A 43 7.29 -1.08 26.02
C GLU A 43 6.41 0.18 26.03
N GLU A 44 7.05 1.33 25.97
CA GLU A 44 6.45 2.62 25.64
C GLU A 44 6.72 2.92 24.16
N ARG A 45 5.68 3.35 23.46
CA ARG A 45 5.82 3.78 22.07
C ARG A 45 6.58 5.11 22.06
N ALA A 46 7.69 5.16 21.31
CA ALA A 46 8.29 6.43 20.98
C ALA A 46 7.28 7.25 20.15
N MET A 47 6.90 8.43 20.62
CA MET A 47 6.27 9.42 19.76
C MET A 47 7.36 9.96 18.83
N GLN A 48 7.34 9.59 17.55
CA GLN A 48 8.07 10.37 16.55
C GLN A 48 7.35 11.72 16.41
N LEU A 49 7.89 12.75 17.05
CA LEU A 49 7.60 14.14 16.72
C LEU A 49 8.71 14.61 15.77
N GLY A 50 8.40 14.79 14.50
CA GLY A 50 9.33 15.37 13.51
C GLY A 50 10.49 14.47 13.05
N GLY A 51 10.33 13.14 13.10
CA GLY A 51 11.28 12.17 12.54
C GLY A 51 10.88 11.63 11.16
N ALA A 52 11.76 10.85 10.51
CA ALA A 52 11.43 10.19 9.25
C ALA A 52 10.26 9.21 9.43
N LEU A 53 9.22 9.36 8.60
CA LEU A 53 8.08 8.45 8.54
C LEU A 53 8.56 7.06 8.13
N ALA A 54 8.57 6.15 9.09
CA ALA A 54 9.09 4.80 8.92
C ALA A 54 8.18 3.76 9.57
N MET A 55 7.97 2.67 8.86
CA MET A 55 7.28 1.47 9.29
C MET A 55 8.21 0.27 9.12
N GLN A 56 7.64 -0.92 9.05
CA GLN A 56 8.40 -2.12 8.78
C GLN A 56 8.81 -2.18 7.31
N THR A 57 9.71 -3.11 6.98
CA THR A 57 10.15 -3.32 5.59
C THR A 57 8.96 -3.47 4.64
N LEU A 58 9.13 -3.03 3.40
CA LEU A 58 8.10 -3.09 2.36
C LEU A 58 6.86 -2.28 2.69
N THR A 59 7.03 -1.05 3.15
CA THR A 59 5.91 -0.17 3.51
C THR A 59 5.01 0.11 2.29
N VAL A 60 3.70 0.13 2.52
CA VAL A 60 2.66 0.38 1.51
C VAL A 60 1.73 1.48 2.01
N PRO A 61 2.02 2.76 1.67
CA PRO A 61 1.23 3.89 2.13
C PRO A 61 -0.02 4.15 1.27
N CYS A 62 -1.04 4.70 1.92
CA CYS A 62 -2.19 5.38 1.32
C CYS A 62 -2.37 6.71 2.06
N ARG A 63 -2.22 7.83 1.36
CA ARG A 63 -2.46 9.17 1.92
C ARG A 63 -3.84 9.67 1.47
N VAL A 64 -4.74 9.89 2.43
CA VAL A 64 -6.15 10.18 2.22
C VAL A 64 -6.74 10.77 3.50
N ASP A 65 -7.71 11.67 3.41
CA ASP A 65 -8.53 12.11 4.55
C ASP A 65 -9.44 10.96 5.01
N TRP A 66 -8.97 10.14 5.94
CA TRP A 66 -9.64 8.91 6.38
C TRP A 66 -10.68 9.18 7.46
N ASP A 67 -10.37 10.07 8.40
CA ASP A 67 -11.26 10.42 9.49
C ASP A 67 -12.29 11.50 9.15
N GLY A 68 -12.12 12.20 8.03
CA GLY A 68 -13.05 13.18 7.48
C GLY A 68 -12.91 14.57 8.09
N ASP A 69 -11.77 14.89 8.71
CA ASP A 69 -11.49 16.20 9.30
C ASP A 69 -10.98 17.24 8.29
N GLY A 70 -10.77 16.83 7.03
CA GLY A 70 -10.25 17.67 5.95
C GLY A 70 -8.73 17.71 5.86
N ILE A 71 -8.02 16.99 6.73
CA ILE A 71 -6.57 16.83 6.72
C ILE A 71 -6.24 15.44 6.17
N GLN A 72 -5.19 15.35 5.35
CA GLN A 72 -4.76 14.07 4.80
C GLN A 72 -4.07 13.22 5.88
N ASP A 73 -4.60 12.02 6.10
CA ASP A 73 -4.04 11.01 6.98
C ASP A 73 -3.15 10.02 6.21
N LEU A 74 -2.48 9.15 6.95
CA LEU A 74 -1.79 8.00 6.38
C LEU A 74 -2.42 6.69 6.88
N VAL A 75 -2.94 5.89 5.96
CA VAL A 75 -3.28 4.49 6.21
C VAL A 75 -2.23 3.62 5.54
N ALA A 76 -1.59 2.75 6.29
CA ALA A 76 -0.46 1.99 5.78
C ALA A 76 -0.39 0.57 6.33
N GLY A 77 0.21 -0.30 5.53
CA GLY A 77 0.61 -1.64 5.94
C GLY A 77 2.02 -1.93 5.46
N ASP A 78 2.55 -3.08 5.86
CA ASP A 78 3.93 -3.46 5.57
C ASP A 78 4.13 -4.98 5.68
N ALA A 79 5.39 -5.43 5.63
CA ALA A 79 5.77 -6.83 5.75
C ALA A 79 5.33 -7.52 7.05
N SER A 80 5.17 -6.78 8.15
CA SER A 80 4.76 -7.36 9.44
C SER A 80 3.29 -7.75 9.47
N GLY A 81 2.48 -7.15 8.60
CA GLY A 81 1.06 -7.39 8.47
C GLY A 81 0.16 -6.56 9.37
N TRP A 82 0.70 -5.59 10.11
CA TRP A 82 -0.13 -4.63 10.84
C TRP A 82 -0.78 -3.64 9.87
N LEU A 83 -1.99 -3.20 10.22
CA LEU A 83 -2.68 -2.10 9.57
C LEU A 83 -2.66 -0.90 10.52
N ASP A 84 -2.02 0.18 10.07
CA ASP A 84 -1.79 1.38 10.85
C ASP A 84 -2.48 2.59 10.23
N PHE A 85 -3.05 3.40 11.12
CA PHE A 85 -3.62 4.72 10.84
C PHE A 85 -2.78 5.78 11.55
N TRP A 86 -2.30 6.79 10.81
CA TRP A 86 -1.57 7.93 11.35
C TRP A 86 -2.38 9.20 11.05
N PRO A 87 -2.97 9.83 12.08
CA PRO A 87 -3.71 11.07 11.88
C PRO A 87 -2.80 12.16 11.31
N GLY A 88 -3.32 12.91 10.34
CA GLY A 88 -2.63 14.04 9.73
C GLY A 88 -2.42 15.20 10.69
N THR A 89 -1.66 16.19 10.21
CA THR A 89 -1.57 17.51 10.83
C THR A 89 -1.68 18.61 9.78
N ALA A 90 -1.76 19.86 10.21
CA ALA A 90 -1.78 21.00 9.29
C ALA A 90 -0.50 21.10 8.42
N ASP A 91 0.60 20.49 8.86
CA ASP A 91 1.77 20.29 8.01
C ASP A 91 1.57 18.98 7.21
N PRO A 92 1.48 19.05 5.86
CA PRO A 92 1.22 17.87 5.02
C PRO A 92 2.32 16.80 5.10
N MET A 93 3.46 17.13 5.71
CA MET A 93 4.59 16.22 5.91
C MET A 93 4.67 15.61 7.31
N VAL A 94 3.81 16.03 8.24
CA VAL A 94 3.87 15.59 9.64
C VAL A 94 2.58 14.85 10.00
N TYR A 95 2.76 13.65 10.54
CA TYR A 95 1.67 12.82 11.07
C TYR A 95 1.82 12.65 12.58
N ARG A 96 0.71 12.36 13.24
CA ARG A 96 0.68 11.98 14.66
C ARG A 96 1.12 10.52 14.83
N ALA A 97 1.26 10.10 16.08
CA ALA A 97 1.67 8.73 16.41
C ALA A 97 0.71 7.69 15.78
N PRO A 98 1.25 6.59 15.23
CA PRO A 98 0.45 5.54 14.62
C PRO A 98 -0.49 4.85 15.60
N ILE A 99 -1.66 4.48 15.11
CA ILE A 99 -2.67 3.71 15.80
C ILE A 99 -2.90 2.42 15.00
N HIS A 100 -2.67 1.26 15.63
CA HIS A 100 -3.09 0.00 15.03
C HIS A 100 -4.61 0.01 14.92
N MET A 101 -5.14 -0.11 13.70
CA MET A 101 -6.57 -0.19 13.46
C MET A 101 -7.09 -1.52 14.02
N ARG A 102 -8.33 -1.52 14.53
CA ARG A 102 -8.89 -2.64 15.31
C ARG A 102 -10.20 -3.15 14.74
N VAL A 103 -10.42 -4.45 14.86
CA VAL A 103 -11.73 -5.10 14.73
C VAL A 103 -12.05 -5.73 16.09
N ASP A 104 -13.23 -5.43 16.64
CA ASP A 104 -13.66 -5.93 17.96
C ASP A 104 -12.62 -5.70 19.07
N GLY A 105 -11.94 -4.56 19.02
CA GLY A 105 -10.89 -4.18 19.98
C GLY A 105 -9.53 -4.84 19.78
N GLN A 106 -9.41 -5.82 18.87
CA GLN A 106 -8.15 -6.48 18.53
C GLN A 106 -7.51 -5.81 17.30
N PRO A 107 -6.20 -5.55 17.30
CA PRO A 107 -5.59 -4.91 16.15
C PRO A 107 -5.55 -5.84 14.94
N VAL A 108 -5.77 -5.26 13.75
CA VAL A 108 -5.77 -5.99 12.48
C VAL A 108 -4.34 -6.40 12.17
N HIS A 109 -4.11 -7.73 12.16
CA HIS A 109 -2.78 -8.31 11.96
C HIS A 109 -2.87 -9.53 11.04
N ALA A 110 -2.35 -9.39 9.82
CA ALA A 110 -2.21 -10.52 8.91
C ALA A 110 -0.88 -11.25 9.17
N GLN A 111 -0.92 -12.56 9.37
CA GLN A 111 0.29 -13.41 9.43
C GLN A 111 0.05 -14.72 8.71
N ALA A 112 1.02 -15.16 7.91
CA ALA A 112 0.89 -16.42 7.16
C ALA A 112 0.64 -17.63 8.07
N GLY A 113 1.25 -17.70 9.26
CA GLY A 113 1.32 -18.96 9.99
C GLY A 113 2.09 -20.03 9.20
N TYR A 114 1.99 -21.30 9.60
CA TYR A 114 2.81 -22.35 8.99
C TYR A 114 2.38 -22.73 7.56
N ASP A 115 1.17 -22.36 7.14
CA ASP A 115 0.51 -22.81 5.91
C ASP A 115 -0.03 -21.67 5.02
N GLY A 116 0.00 -20.41 5.47
CA GLY A 116 -0.57 -19.29 4.73
C GLY A 116 0.35 -18.62 3.71
N SER A 117 1.64 -18.96 3.65
CA SER A 117 2.57 -18.46 2.63
C SER A 117 2.84 -19.52 1.55
N ILE A 118 2.79 -19.09 0.29
CA ILE A 118 3.21 -19.91 -0.87
C ILE A 118 4.71 -20.23 -0.86
N GLN A 119 5.53 -19.45 -0.15
CA GLN A 119 6.96 -19.72 0.04
C GLN A 119 7.24 -20.68 1.22
N GLY A 120 6.20 -21.08 1.94
CA GLY A 120 6.28 -22.05 3.02
C GLY A 120 6.56 -21.45 4.40
N PRO A 121 6.85 -22.32 5.40
CA PRO A 121 6.80 -21.95 6.82
C PRO A 121 7.87 -20.94 7.27
N ASN A 122 8.90 -20.69 6.46
CA ASN A 122 9.91 -19.66 6.70
C ASN A 122 9.29 -18.25 6.72
N GLU A 123 8.15 -18.06 6.04
CA GLU A 123 7.41 -16.80 6.05
C GLU A 123 6.29 -16.76 7.10
N SER A 124 6.24 -17.69 8.05
CA SER A 124 5.10 -17.83 8.98
C SER A 124 4.74 -16.60 9.82
N ARG A 125 5.69 -15.67 9.97
CA ARG A 125 5.51 -14.41 10.71
C ARG A 125 5.31 -13.19 9.82
N TRP A 126 5.41 -13.35 8.50
CA TRP A 126 5.18 -12.30 7.52
C TRP A 126 3.69 -12.12 7.26
N GLY A 127 3.30 -10.89 6.96
CA GLY A 127 1.92 -10.51 6.69
C GLY A 127 1.72 -9.82 5.35
N TYR A 128 2.69 -9.02 4.90
CA TYR A 128 2.62 -8.24 3.66
C TYR A 128 1.24 -7.60 3.45
N LEU A 129 0.76 -6.80 4.40
CA LEU A 129 -0.57 -6.20 4.34
C LEU A 129 -0.53 -4.95 3.45
N ASN A 130 -1.39 -4.91 2.44
CA ASN A 130 -1.45 -3.84 1.44
C ASN A 130 -2.81 -3.15 1.50
N PRO A 131 -2.93 -1.97 2.11
CA PRO A 131 -4.18 -1.24 2.12
C PRO A 131 -4.41 -0.50 0.81
N THR A 132 -5.67 -0.17 0.56
CA THR A 132 -6.15 0.75 -0.47
C THR A 132 -7.40 1.42 0.06
N VAL A 133 -7.45 2.74 -0.09
CA VAL A 133 -8.55 3.55 0.39
C VAL A 133 -9.21 4.27 -0.77
N GLY A 134 -10.54 4.30 -0.77
CA GLY A 134 -11.34 4.98 -1.80
C GLY A 134 -12.83 4.67 -1.65
N ASP A 135 -13.67 5.43 -2.33
CA ASP A 135 -15.14 5.28 -2.25
C ASP A 135 -15.60 4.02 -3.02
N TRP A 136 -15.80 2.92 -2.29
CA TRP A 136 -16.17 1.61 -2.84
C TRP A 136 -17.69 1.43 -2.94
N ASP A 137 -18.42 1.98 -1.96
CA ASP A 137 -19.88 1.90 -1.91
C ASP A 137 -20.61 3.10 -2.56
N GLY A 138 -19.88 4.13 -2.97
CA GLY A 138 -20.42 5.30 -3.65
C GLY A 138 -21.10 6.30 -2.70
N ASP A 139 -20.82 6.23 -1.39
CA ASP A 139 -21.38 7.13 -0.38
C ASP A 139 -20.59 8.45 -0.23
N GLY A 140 -19.50 8.59 -0.98
CA GLY A 140 -18.63 9.77 -0.98
C GLY A 140 -17.61 9.78 0.15
N ARG A 141 -17.48 8.70 0.93
CA ARG A 141 -16.50 8.55 2.01
C ARG A 141 -15.53 7.42 1.66
N PRO A 142 -14.30 7.47 2.18
CA PRO A 142 -13.34 6.41 1.93
C PRO A 142 -13.74 5.09 2.60
N ASP A 143 -13.68 4.00 1.83
CA ASP A 143 -13.68 2.62 2.30
C ASP A 143 -12.26 2.04 2.26
N LEU A 144 -12.00 1.02 3.10
CA LEU A 144 -10.71 0.36 3.18
C LEU A 144 -10.79 -1.07 2.62
N ILE A 145 -10.00 -1.33 1.57
CA ILE A 145 -9.77 -2.68 1.04
C ILE A 145 -8.32 -3.07 1.30
N THR A 146 -8.06 -4.31 1.71
CA THR A 146 -6.69 -4.82 1.87
C THR A 146 -6.46 -6.09 1.07
N CYS A 147 -5.19 -6.36 0.75
CA CYS A 147 -4.73 -7.66 0.31
C CYS A 147 -3.44 -8.07 1.06
N ASP A 148 -3.35 -9.33 1.49
CA ASP A 148 -2.28 -9.82 2.35
C ASP A 148 -1.52 -11.05 1.81
N ILE A 149 -0.59 -11.58 2.61
CA ILE A 149 0.21 -12.78 2.33
C ILE A 149 -0.62 -14.02 1.98
N ARG A 150 -1.88 -14.15 2.42
CA ARG A 150 -2.74 -15.28 2.08
C ARG A 150 -3.51 -15.07 0.78
N ALA A 151 -3.27 -13.97 0.06
CA ALA A 151 -4.11 -13.51 -1.02
C ALA A 151 -5.57 -13.28 -0.58
N ASP A 152 -5.80 -12.98 0.70
CA ASP A 152 -7.12 -12.57 1.16
C ASP A 152 -7.35 -11.12 0.71
N MET A 153 -8.35 -10.90 -0.13
CA MET A 153 -8.83 -9.57 -0.50
C MET A 153 -10.04 -9.25 0.38
N LEU A 154 -9.93 -8.24 1.23
CA LEU A 154 -10.90 -7.96 2.31
C LEU A 154 -11.38 -6.52 2.27
N LEU A 155 -12.69 -6.30 2.37
CA LEU A 155 -13.29 -5.00 2.65
C LEU A 155 -13.47 -4.84 4.16
N PHE A 156 -12.97 -3.76 4.74
CA PHE A 156 -13.18 -3.37 6.12
C PHE A 156 -14.17 -2.20 6.19
N PRO A 157 -15.43 -2.44 6.58
CA PRO A 157 -16.39 -1.36 6.74
C PRO A 157 -15.96 -0.42 7.87
N ARG A 158 -16.07 0.90 7.61
CA ARG A 158 -15.74 1.93 8.58
C ARG A 158 -16.68 1.95 9.78
N THR A 159 -16.21 2.57 10.87
CA THR A 159 -17.05 2.97 12.00
C THR A 159 -16.94 4.48 12.23
N ALA A 160 -17.59 5.01 13.26
CA ALA A 160 -17.43 6.41 13.65
C ALA A 160 -16.06 6.70 14.30
N ASP A 161 -15.40 5.69 14.85
CA ASP A 161 -14.02 5.79 15.33
C ASP A 161 -13.08 5.42 14.18
N PRO A 162 -12.22 6.34 13.70
CA PRO A 162 -11.31 6.05 12.58
C PRO A 162 -10.31 4.93 12.88
N ALA A 163 -10.05 4.62 14.15
CA ALA A 163 -9.19 3.50 14.55
C ALA A 163 -9.94 2.17 14.70
N ALA A 164 -11.27 2.14 14.57
CA ALA A 164 -12.08 0.94 14.68
C ALA A 164 -12.80 0.62 13.36
N LEU A 165 -12.71 -0.65 12.98
CA LEU A 165 -13.28 -1.23 11.77
C LEU A 165 -14.29 -2.30 12.17
N GLN A 166 -15.29 -2.52 11.32
CA GLN A 166 -16.19 -3.66 11.46
C GLN A 166 -15.51 -4.94 10.96
N ALA A 167 -16.13 -6.09 11.27
CA ALA A 167 -15.68 -7.38 10.77
C ALA A 167 -15.49 -7.36 9.24
N PRO A 168 -14.34 -7.83 8.73
CA PRO A 168 -14.03 -7.75 7.31
C PRO A 168 -14.93 -8.67 6.49
N LYS A 169 -15.23 -8.23 5.26
CA LYS A 169 -15.98 -8.99 4.26
C LYS A 169 -15.01 -9.46 3.17
N PRO A 170 -14.87 -10.77 2.93
CA PRO A 170 -13.99 -11.26 1.87
C PRO A 170 -14.59 -11.01 0.50
N PHE A 171 -13.71 -10.69 -0.46
CA PHE A 171 -14.08 -10.65 -1.86
C PHE A 171 -14.24 -12.05 -2.45
N THR A 172 -15.29 -12.22 -3.23
CA THR A 172 -15.67 -13.49 -3.84
C THR A 172 -15.94 -13.33 -5.34
N HIS A 173 -15.81 -14.45 -6.06
CA HIS A 173 -16.28 -14.60 -7.43
C HIS A 173 -16.96 -15.96 -7.55
N GLN A 174 -18.22 -15.95 -7.97
CA GLN A 174 -19.08 -17.13 -8.01
C GLN A 174 -19.19 -17.82 -6.63
N GLY A 175 -19.27 -17.01 -5.56
CA GLY A 175 -19.38 -17.49 -4.18
C GLY A 175 -18.12 -18.16 -3.61
N LYS A 176 -16.99 -18.13 -4.33
CA LYS A 176 -15.68 -18.61 -3.87
C LYS A 176 -14.75 -17.44 -3.64
N LYS A 177 -13.73 -17.61 -2.78
CA LYS A 177 -12.67 -16.61 -2.56
C LYS A 177 -12.15 -16.10 -3.91
N LEU A 178 -12.11 -14.77 -4.08
CA LEU A 178 -11.58 -14.15 -5.29
C LEU A 178 -10.11 -14.55 -5.47
N ARG A 179 -9.80 -15.16 -6.60
CA ARG A 179 -8.44 -15.67 -6.88
C ARG A 179 -7.58 -14.57 -7.48
N VAL A 180 -6.78 -13.94 -6.63
CA VAL A 180 -5.88 -12.82 -6.98
C VAL A 180 -4.42 -13.18 -6.73
N ALA A 181 -3.47 -12.47 -7.35
CA ALA A 181 -2.06 -12.59 -6.94
C ALA A 181 -1.90 -12.22 -5.45
N TRP A 182 -1.17 -13.04 -4.69
CA TRP A 182 -0.94 -12.81 -3.26
C TRP A 182 -0.22 -11.48 -2.97
N ARG A 183 -0.53 -10.79 -1.85
CA ARG A 183 0.17 -9.57 -1.36
C ARG A 183 0.35 -8.41 -2.34
N GLN A 184 -0.48 -8.30 -3.37
CA GLN A 184 -0.57 -7.12 -4.23
C GLN A 184 -1.22 -5.94 -3.49
N ARG A 185 -1.08 -4.71 -4.00
CA ARG A 185 -2.00 -3.63 -3.63
C ARG A 185 -3.05 -3.46 -4.74
N PRO A 186 -4.36 -3.63 -4.46
CA PRO A 186 -5.42 -3.33 -5.43
C PRO A 186 -5.56 -1.81 -5.65
N ALA A 187 -6.52 -1.39 -6.47
CA ALA A 187 -7.00 -0.02 -6.50
C ALA A 187 -8.52 0.02 -6.68
N ILE A 188 -9.14 1.11 -6.24
CA ILE A 188 -10.57 1.35 -6.45
C ILE A 188 -10.70 2.33 -7.62
N LEU A 189 -11.32 1.90 -8.72
CA LEU A 189 -11.67 2.76 -9.84
C LEU A 189 -13.01 3.45 -9.55
N PRO A 190 -13.05 4.79 -9.37
CA PRO A 190 -14.28 5.49 -9.04
C PRO A 190 -15.33 5.38 -10.16
N ALA A 191 -16.60 5.35 -9.75
CA ALA A 191 -17.75 5.26 -10.67
C ALA A 191 -17.78 6.38 -11.73
N LYS A 192 -17.23 7.56 -11.42
CA LYS A 192 -17.17 8.71 -12.35
C LYS A 192 -16.50 8.38 -13.70
N HIS A 193 -15.63 7.37 -13.74
CA HIS A 193 -14.97 6.94 -14.98
C HIS A 193 -15.85 6.01 -15.83
N GLY A 194 -16.99 5.54 -15.31
CA GLY A 194 -18.03 4.88 -16.09
C GLY A 194 -17.68 3.48 -16.61
N ALA A 195 -16.64 2.83 -16.09
CA ALA A 195 -16.21 1.51 -16.54
C ALA A 195 -17.27 0.40 -16.32
N ALA A 196 -18.18 0.58 -15.36
CA ALA A 196 -19.27 -0.34 -15.07
C ALA A 196 -20.60 0.35 -14.66
N GLY A 197 -20.91 1.48 -15.30
CA GLY A 197 -22.08 2.30 -14.95
C GLY A 197 -21.79 3.15 -13.71
N ASP A 198 -22.63 3.05 -12.69
CA ASP A 198 -22.50 3.80 -11.45
C ASP A 198 -21.68 3.08 -10.36
N ARG A 199 -21.17 1.88 -10.66
CA ARG A 199 -20.42 1.06 -9.69
C ARG A 199 -18.93 1.41 -9.70
N PRO A 200 -18.33 1.74 -8.54
CA PRO A 200 -16.90 1.63 -8.37
C PRO A 200 -16.43 0.21 -8.70
N CYS A 201 -15.23 0.07 -9.25
CA CYS A 201 -14.69 -1.21 -9.70
C CYS A 201 -13.35 -1.52 -9.04
N LEU A 202 -13.09 -2.80 -8.80
CA LEU A 202 -11.83 -3.24 -8.19
C LEU A 202 -10.81 -3.44 -9.30
N VAL A 203 -9.76 -2.63 -9.32
CA VAL A 203 -8.58 -2.92 -10.12
C VAL A 203 -7.68 -3.84 -9.30
N HIS A 204 -7.38 -5.02 -9.81
CA HIS A 204 -6.53 -6.00 -9.13
C HIS A 204 -5.71 -6.78 -10.17
N MET A 205 -4.67 -7.50 -9.74
CA MET A 205 -4.03 -8.53 -10.54
C MET A 205 -4.69 -9.89 -10.28
N ASP A 206 -4.94 -10.63 -11.35
CA ASP A 206 -5.30 -12.04 -11.22
C ASP A 206 -4.10 -12.88 -10.74
N TRP A 207 -4.32 -14.17 -10.53
CA TRP A 207 -3.26 -15.08 -10.08
C TRP A 207 -2.07 -15.15 -11.03
N ASP A 208 -2.24 -14.87 -12.31
CA ASP A 208 -1.19 -14.96 -13.31
C ASP A 208 -0.41 -13.64 -13.44
N GLY A 209 -0.68 -12.66 -12.57
CA GLY A 209 0.00 -11.36 -12.54
C GLY A 209 -0.46 -10.41 -13.66
N VAL A 210 -1.65 -10.65 -14.21
CA VAL A 210 -2.28 -9.80 -15.22
C VAL A 210 -3.22 -8.81 -14.53
N LEU A 211 -3.12 -7.54 -14.87
CA LEU A 211 -4.00 -6.49 -14.35
C LEU A 211 -5.42 -6.64 -14.91
N CYS A 212 -6.40 -6.57 -14.03
CA CYS A 212 -7.80 -6.88 -14.27
C CYS A 212 -8.72 -5.83 -13.63
N LEU A 213 -9.88 -5.62 -14.26
CA LEU A 213 -11.03 -4.92 -13.72
C LEU A 213 -12.03 -5.95 -13.18
N GLY A 214 -12.23 -5.97 -11.88
CA GLY A 214 -13.30 -6.69 -11.18
C GLY A 214 -14.53 -5.80 -11.02
N ILE A 215 -15.64 -6.19 -11.64
CA ILE A 215 -16.92 -5.47 -11.55
C ILE A 215 -17.77 -6.12 -10.45
N PRO A 216 -18.20 -5.36 -9.43
CA PRO A 216 -19.04 -5.90 -8.37
C PRO A 216 -20.50 -6.07 -8.82
N GLU A 217 -21.22 -6.97 -8.17
CA GLU A 217 -22.66 -7.17 -8.38
C GLU A 217 -23.46 -5.85 -8.26
N ARG A 218 -23.12 -5.05 -7.26
CA ARG A 218 -23.67 -3.73 -6.95
C ARG A 218 -22.63 -2.90 -6.20
N LYS A 219 -22.87 -1.60 -6.04
CA LYS A 219 -22.06 -0.71 -5.19
C LYS A 219 -21.81 -1.33 -3.80
N GLY A 220 -20.57 -1.28 -3.34
CA GLY A 220 -20.19 -1.78 -2.01
C GLY A 220 -20.20 -3.31 -1.85
N SER A 221 -20.56 -4.08 -2.89
CA SER A 221 -20.58 -5.55 -2.82
C SER A 221 -19.16 -6.11 -2.85
N THR A 222 -18.92 -7.21 -2.13
CA THR A 222 -17.67 -7.98 -2.23
C THR A 222 -17.77 -9.14 -3.23
N GLU A 223 -18.94 -9.39 -3.82
CA GLU A 223 -19.09 -10.35 -4.92
C GLU A 223 -18.75 -9.67 -6.26
N ILE A 224 -17.64 -10.07 -6.85
CA ILE A 224 -17.19 -9.70 -8.18
C ILE A 224 -17.89 -10.61 -9.19
N VAL A 225 -18.75 -10.05 -10.04
CA VAL A 225 -19.55 -10.82 -11.02
C VAL A 225 -18.88 -10.93 -12.38
N GLU A 226 -17.97 -10.02 -12.71
CA GLU A 226 -17.23 -10.01 -13.97
C GLU A 226 -15.78 -9.59 -13.72
N GLN A 227 -14.83 -10.25 -14.40
CA GLN A 227 -13.42 -9.89 -14.41
C GLN A 227 -12.98 -9.68 -15.86
N ARG A 228 -12.40 -8.52 -16.16
CA ARG A 228 -11.88 -8.18 -17.50
C ARG A 228 -10.41 -7.85 -17.42
N GLN A 229 -9.58 -8.53 -18.21
CA GLN A 229 -8.16 -8.20 -18.31
C GLN A 229 -7.97 -6.86 -19.01
N PHE A 230 -7.04 -6.06 -18.52
CA PHE A 230 -6.54 -4.91 -19.26
C PHE A 230 -5.52 -5.36 -20.29
N LEU A 231 -5.51 -4.67 -21.42
CA LEU A 231 -4.64 -4.95 -22.55
C LEU A 231 -3.70 -3.78 -22.81
N TYR A 232 -2.51 -4.11 -23.31
CA TYR A 232 -1.66 -3.14 -23.98
C TYR A 232 -2.24 -2.74 -25.34
N ASP A 233 -1.71 -1.67 -25.92
CA ASP A 233 -1.99 -1.20 -27.28
C ASP A 233 -1.82 -2.29 -28.36
N ASP A 234 -0.88 -3.20 -28.16
CA ASP A 234 -0.64 -4.36 -29.02
C ASP A 234 -1.62 -5.54 -28.80
N GLY A 235 -2.60 -5.37 -27.91
CA GLY A 235 -3.63 -6.35 -27.58
C GLY A 235 -3.20 -7.46 -26.62
N LYS A 236 -1.95 -7.45 -26.13
CA LYS A 236 -1.50 -8.44 -25.13
C LYS A 236 -1.96 -8.06 -23.72
N PRO A 237 -2.15 -9.02 -22.81
CA PRO A 237 -2.51 -8.70 -21.42
C PRO A 237 -1.44 -7.87 -20.70
N VAL A 238 -1.88 -6.93 -19.85
CA VAL A 238 -1.00 -6.12 -19.00
C VAL A 238 -0.45 -6.98 -17.86
N LYS A 239 0.64 -7.70 -18.15
CA LYS A 239 1.37 -8.52 -17.16
C LYS A 239 2.40 -7.66 -16.42
N LEU A 240 2.25 -7.53 -15.11
CA LEU A 240 3.12 -6.70 -14.26
C LEU A 240 4.03 -7.51 -13.33
N ASP A 241 3.75 -8.80 -13.15
CA ASP A 241 4.50 -9.68 -12.24
C ASP A 241 4.86 -11.02 -12.89
N GLY A 242 5.87 -11.67 -12.29
CA GLY A 242 6.42 -12.96 -12.66
C GLY A 242 5.90 -14.15 -11.84
N PRO A 243 6.32 -15.37 -12.21
CA PRO A 243 5.89 -16.60 -11.55
C PRO A 243 6.51 -16.82 -10.17
N ALA A 244 5.91 -17.74 -9.40
CA ALA A 244 6.44 -18.26 -8.13
C ALA A 244 6.72 -17.15 -7.11
N GLY A 245 7.95 -17.07 -6.59
CA GLY A 245 8.34 -16.11 -5.57
C GLY A 245 8.24 -14.65 -6.01
N LEU A 246 8.04 -14.36 -7.31
CA LEU A 246 7.83 -13.04 -7.87
C LEU A 246 6.38 -12.54 -7.82
N TRP A 247 5.41 -13.44 -7.65
CA TRP A 247 3.99 -13.10 -7.73
C TRP A 247 3.57 -12.00 -6.74
N GLY A 248 2.67 -11.14 -7.23
CA GLY A 248 1.89 -10.16 -6.47
C GLY A 248 2.71 -9.10 -5.76
N ARG A 249 3.84 -8.69 -6.35
CA ARG A 249 4.66 -7.60 -5.82
C ARG A 249 4.23 -6.24 -6.32
N ALA A 250 3.50 -6.15 -7.42
CA ALA A 250 3.04 -4.86 -7.88
C ALA A 250 2.16 -4.14 -6.84
N LYS A 251 2.44 -2.86 -6.66
CA LYS A 251 1.68 -1.90 -5.88
C LYS A 251 1.27 -0.80 -6.84
N PHE A 252 0.03 -0.85 -7.32
CA PHE A 252 -0.48 0.12 -8.29
C PHE A 252 -1.52 1.03 -7.65
N ALA A 253 -1.68 2.21 -8.22
CA ALA A 253 -2.67 3.21 -7.86
C ALA A 253 -3.12 3.92 -9.14
N LEU A 254 -4.32 4.50 -9.10
CA LEU A 254 -4.91 5.20 -10.24
C LEU A 254 -4.73 6.70 -10.07
N THR A 255 -4.44 7.41 -11.16
CA THR A 255 -4.26 8.87 -11.19
C THR A 255 -4.45 9.36 -12.62
N ASP A 256 -4.77 10.63 -12.82
CA ASP A 256 -4.69 11.29 -14.13
C ASP A 256 -3.31 11.95 -14.23
N TRP A 257 -2.29 11.19 -14.63
CA TRP A 257 -0.89 11.58 -14.42
C TRP A 257 -0.46 12.73 -15.32
N ASP A 258 -1.04 12.82 -16.52
CA ASP A 258 -0.74 13.85 -17.51
C ASP A 258 -1.82 14.93 -17.65
N GLY A 259 -2.93 14.80 -16.92
CA GLY A 259 -3.99 15.81 -16.84
C GLY A 259 -4.90 15.83 -18.06
N ASP A 260 -4.99 14.73 -18.82
CA ASP A 260 -5.84 14.63 -20.00
C ASP A 260 -7.29 14.23 -19.68
N GLY A 261 -7.61 14.01 -18.40
CA GLY A 261 -8.92 13.59 -17.91
C GLY A 261 -9.17 12.09 -18.04
N ILE A 262 -8.17 11.32 -18.50
CA ILE A 262 -8.20 9.86 -18.59
C ILE A 262 -7.36 9.30 -17.44
N TRP A 263 -7.91 8.34 -16.70
CA TRP A 263 -7.16 7.71 -15.63
C TRP A 263 -6.06 6.79 -16.20
N ASP A 264 -4.87 6.93 -15.63
CA ASP A 264 -3.68 6.12 -15.80
C ASP A 264 -3.43 5.22 -14.58
N VAL A 265 -2.38 4.39 -14.67
CA VAL A 265 -1.87 3.61 -13.56
C VAL A 265 -0.43 4.01 -13.27
N VAL A 266 -0.14 4.36 -12.02
CA VAL A 266 1.23 4.38 -11.50
C VAL A 266 1.45 3.14 -10.67
N PHE A 267 2.62 2.51 -10.83
CA PHE A 267 2.91 1.29 -10.07
C PHE A 267 4.41 1.11 -9.81
N GLY A 268 4.76 0.33 -8.80
CA GLY A 268 6.08 -0.25 -8.66
C GLY A 268 6.00 -1.71 -8.26
N THR A 269 7.03 -2.48 -8.55
CA THR A 269 7.09 -3.92 -8.27
C THR A 269 8.54 -4.35 -7.97
N ASN A 270 8.80 -5.62 -7.78
CA ASN A 270 10.16 -6.11 -7.58
C ASN A 270 10.99 -5.96 -8.83
N ARG A 271 12.27 -5.64 -8.65
CA ARG A 271 13.19 -5.40 -9.76
C ARG A 271 13.25 -6.53 -10.78
N SER A 272 13.10 -7.77 -10.33
CA SER A 272 13.14 -8.96 -11.19
C SER A 272 11.90 -9.05 -12.09
N ASP A 273 10.81 -8.39 -11.74
CA ASP A 273 9.58 -8.36 -12.56
C ASP A 273 9.71 -7.41 -13.75
N HIS A 274 10.68 -6.50 -13.74
CA HIS A 274 10.91 -5.58 -14.85
C HIS A 274 11.14 -6.31 -16.17
N GLN A 275 11.73 -7.51 -16.14
CA GLN A 275 11.95 -8.33 -17.35
C GLN A 275 10.66 -8.68 -18.12
N PHE A 276 9.49 -8.61 -17.50
CA PHE A 276 8.22 -8.93 -18.16
C PHE A 276 7.65 -7.76 -18.98
N PHE A 277 8.07 -6.52 -18.68
CA PHE A 277 7.45 -5.33 -19.26
C PHE A 277 8.40 -4.19 -19.64
N SER A 278 9.64 -4.18 -19.17
CA SER A 278 10.63 -3.12 -19.41
C SER A 278 12.04 -3.68 -19.63
N GLU A 279 12.49 -3.67 -20.88
CA GLU A 279 13.88 -4.05 -21.22
C GLU A 279 14.90 -3.07 -20.60
N GLU A 280 14.58 -1.77 -20.61
CA GLU A 280 15.37 -0.65 -20.06
C GLU A 280 15.69 -0.87 -18.56
N CYS A 281 14.73 -1.36 -17.79
CA CYS A 281 14.84 -1.45 -16.34
C CYS A 281 15.23 -2.84 -15.80
N THR A 282 15.52 -3.83 -16.66
CA THR A 282 15.83 -5.23 -16.25
C THR A 282 16.97 -5.38 -15.23
N ARG A 283 17.92 -4.45 -15.18
CA ARG A 283 19.06 -4.46 -14.25
C ARG A 283 19.00 -3.35 -13.19
N ARG A 284 17.88 -2.63 -13.13
CA ARG A 284 17.68 -1.55 -12.17
C ARG A 284 17.15 -2.10 -10.85
N GLU A 285 17.19 -1.27 -9.82
CA GLU A 285 16.47 -1.52 -8.57
C GLU A 285 14.96 -1.41 -8.80
N SER A 286 14.15 -1.73 -7.78
CA SER A 286 12.71 -1.49 -7.81
C SER A 286 12.44 -0.02 -8.12
N THR A 287 11.70 0.24 -9.19
CA THR A 287 11.49 1.57 -9.78
C THR A 287 9.98 1.80 -9.99
N PRO A 288 9.48 3.02 -9.78
CA PRO A 288 8.11 3.38 -10.15
C PRO A 288 7.96 3.52 -11.67
N PHE A 289 6.81 3.12 -12.21
CA PHE A 289 6.47 3.20 -13.62
C PHE A 289 5.11 3.87 -13.80
N LEU A 290 4.97 4.58 -14.91
CA LEU A 290 3.70 5.03 -15.46
C LEU A 290 3.26 4.03 -16.53
N LEU A 291 2.00 3.60 -16.43
CA LEU A 291 1.28 2.84 -17.42
C LEU A 291 0.15 3.74 -17.94
N ARG A 292 0.43 4.46 -19.03
CA ARG A 292 -0.49 5.45 -19.61
C ARG A 292 -1.68 4.77 -20.30
N ASN A 293 -2.89 5.24 -20.01
CA ASN A 293 -4.10 4.83 -20.70
C ASN A 293 -4.22 5.58 -22.03
N THR A 294 -4.09 4.85 -23.13
CA THR A 294 -4.23 5.33 -24.51
C THR A 294 -5.64 5.13 -25.07
N GLY A 295 -6.52 4.49 -24.29
CA GLY A 295 -7.91 4.23 -24.65
C GLY A 295 -8.83 5.32 -24.10
N THR A 296 -9.82 4.90 -23.31
CA THR A 296 -10.79 5.80 -22.67
C THR A 296 -10.99 5.41 -21.22
N ASN A 297 -11.62 6.28 -20.43
CA ASN A 297 -12.02 5.97 -19.06
C ASN A 297 -12.88 4.70 -18.94
N GLN A 298 -13.79 4.46 -19.90
CA GLN A 298 -14.72 3.33 -19.88
C GLN A 298 -14.12 2.05 -20.48
N ARG A 299 -13.18 2.19 -21.41
CA ARG A 299 -12.51 1.09 -22.12
C ARG A 299 -11.01 1.41 -22.20
N PRO A 300 -10.28 1.22 -21.09
CA PRO A 300 -8.86 1.52 -21.05
C PRO A 300 -8.06 0.51 -21.87
N VAL A 301 -7.02 1.00 -22.53
CA VAL A 301 -5.98 0.23 -23.21
C VAL A 301 -4.67 0.95 -22.94
N PHE A 302 -3.62 0.23 -22.58
CA PHE A 302 -2.43 0.86 -22.02
C PHE A 302 -1.22 0.85 -22.98
N ALA A 303 -0.43 1.92 -22.97
CA ALA A 303 0.91 1.87 -23.52
C ALA A 303 1.81 0.95 -22.67
N ARG A 304 2.99 0.60 -23.19
CA ARG A 304 4.00 -0.13 -22.39
C ARG A 304 4.49 0.75 -21.23
N PRO A 305 4.83 0.16 -20.05
CA PRO A 305 5.26 0.93 -18.90
C PRO A 305 6.51 1.75 -19.17
N VAL A 306 6.52 3.00 -18.72
CA VAL A 306 7.68 3.90 -18.77
C VAL A 306 8.14 4.26 -17.35
N PRO A 307 9.44 4.22 -17.04
CA PRO A 307 9.93 4.45 -15.69
C PRO A 307 9.82 5.93 -15.29
N ILE A 308 9.26 6.19 -14.11
CA ILE A 308 9.22 7.54 -13.53
C ILE A 308 10.60 7.87 -12.93
N LYS A 309 11.19 8.97 -13.41
CA LYS A 309 12.53 9.47 -13.10
C LYS A 309 12.47 10.76 -12.30
N LEU A 310 13.52 11.03 -11.53
CA LEU A 310 13.78 12.32 -10.90
C LEU A 310 14.70 13.12 -11.81
N GLY A 311 14.15 14.09 -12.54
CA GLY A 311 14.84 14.66 -13.70
C GLY A 311 15.17 13.54 -14.71
N ASP A 312 16.46 13.32 -14.96
CA ASP A 312 16.95 12.25 -15.86
C ASP A 312 17.39 10.98 -15.09
N GLU A 313 17.35 11.00 -13.75
CA GLU A 313 17.86 9.92 -12.90
C GLU A 313 16.77 8.90 -12.57
N TYR A 314 17.13 7.62 -12.59
CA TYR A 314 16.22 6.55 -12.18
C TYR A 314 16.07 6.54 -10.67
N LEU A 315 14.83 6.42 -10.22
CA LEU A 315 14.53 6.14 -8.83
C LEU A 315 14.74 4.65 -8.52
N GLY A 316 15.43 4.36 -7.41
CA GLY A 316 15.74 3.01 -6.94
C GLY A 316 15.37 2.83 -5.48
N PHE A 317 14.61 1.77 -5.21
CA PHE A 317 14.09 1.45 -3.87
C PHE A 317 14.45 0.01 -3.44
N GLY A 318 15.63 -0.46 -3.85
CA GLY A 318 16.11 -1.80 -3.50
C GLY A 318 15.59 -2.91 -4.43
N VAL A 319 15.18 -4.03 -3.87
CA VAL A 319 14.85 -5.25 -4.62
C VAL A 319 13.35 -5.46 -4.73
N HIS A 320 12.61 -5.21 -3.66
CA HIS A 320 11.32 -5.84 -3.46
C HIS A 320 10.10 -4.96 -3.75
N ASN A 321 10.13 -3.65 -3.46
CA ASN A 321 8.98 -2.79 -3.72
C ASN A 321 9.36 -1.31 -3.92
N ALA A 322 8.53 -0.66 -4.74
CA ALA A 322 8.36 0.78 -4.81
C ALA A 322 6.84 1.03 -4.72
N ALA A 323 6.32 1.11 -3.50
CA ALA A 323 4.88 1.23 -3.24
C ALA A 323 4.42 2.68 -3.45
N VAL A 324 4.10 3.03 -4.70
CA VAL A 324 3.72 4.38 -5.10
C VAL A 324 2.35 4.79 -4.58
N TRP A 325 2.10 6.04 -4.22
CA TRP A 325 0.75 6.53 -3.98
C TRP A 325 0.65 7.98 -4.48
N PRO A 326 -0.23 8.26 -5.45
CA PRO A 326 -0.46 9.61 -5.95
C PRO A 326 -1.22 10.43 -4.92
N THR A 327 -0.76 11.66 -4.67
CA THR A 327 -1.38 12.57 -3.70
C THR A 327 -0.86 13.99 -3.92
N ASP A 328 -1.73 14.99 -3.84
CA ASP A 328 -1.31 16.40 -3.88
C ASP A 328 -0.72 16.83 -2.52
N MET A 329 0.58 17.12 -2.48
CA MET A 329 1.27 17.55 -1.25
C MET A 329 1.55 19.06 -1.23
N ASP A 330 1.59 19.73 -2.38
CA ASP A 330 1.90 21.17 -2.49
C ASP A 330 0.71 22.07 -2.87
N GLY A 331 -0.45 21.46 -3.12
CA GLY A 331 -1.71 22.14 -3.40
C GLY A 331 -1.86 22.62 -4.84
N ASP A 332 -1.03 22.14 -5.77
CA ASP A 332 -1.06 22.54 -7.18
C ASP A 332 -2.12 21.81 -8.03
N SER A 333 -2.92 20.94 -7.39
CA SER A 333 -3.95 20.10 -8.02
C SER A 333 -3.40 19.07 -9.01
N ARG A 334 -2.11 18.75 -8.95
CA ARG A 334 -1.50 17.63 -9.66
C ARG A 334 -1.00 16.63 -8.64
N ASP A 335 -1.18 15.36 -8.94
CA ASP A 335 -0.73 14.32 -8.02
C ASP A 335 0.81 14.28 -7.97
N ASP A 336 1.38 14.59 -6.81
CA ASP A 336 2.75 14.21 -6.44
C ASP A 336 2.82 12.71 -6.16
N LEU A 337 4.01 12.19 -5.83
CA LEU A 337 4.17 10.81 -5.40
C LEU A 337 4.78 10.71 -4.01
N ILE A 338 4.14 9.89 -3.17
CA ILE A 338 4.83 9.23 -2.07
C ILE A 338 5.14 7.79 -2.46
N ILE A 339 6.28 7.26 -1.99
CA ILE A 339 6.74 5.90 -2.32
C ILE A 339 7.19 5.22 -1.04
N GLY A 340 6.47 4.17 -0.63
CA GLY A 340 6.93 3.25 0.41
C GLY A 340 7.98 2.29 -0.14
N ALA A 341 9.08 2.12 0.59
CA ALA A 341 10.25 1.39 0.13
C ALA A 341 10.55 0.15 0.97
N GLU A 342 11.49 -0.65 0.50
CA GLU A 342 11.90 -1.89 1.16
C GLU A 342 12.58 -1.63 2.50
N ASP A 343 13.23 -0.49 2.68
CA ASP A 343 13.88 -0.11 3.93
C ASP A 343 12.90 0.38 5.02
N GLY A 344 11.60 0.36 4.73
CA GLY A 344 10.54 0.76 5.64
C GLY A 344 10.25 2.26 5.65
N ARG A 345 10.92 3.05 4.79
CA ARG A 345 10.71 4.49 4.70
C ARG A 345 9.64 4.82 3.67
N ILE A 346 9.03 5.99 3.85
CA ILE A 346 8.18 6.63 2.86
C ILE A 346 8.91 7.87 2.32
N TYR A 347 9.21 7.84 1.02
CA TYR A 347 9.84 8.93 0.28
C TYR A 347 8.77 9.80 -0.36
N ARG A 348 9.10 11.06 -0.63
CA ARG A 348 8.20 12.01 -1.28
C ARG A 348 8.90 12.71 -2.44
N PHE A 349 8.15 12.93 -3.51
CA PHE A 349 8.63 13.57 -4.73
C PHE A 349 7.53 14.46 -5.29
N LEU A 350 7.84 15.73 -5.52
CA LEU A 350 6.89 16.65 -6.13
C LEU A 350 6.76 16.36 -7.62
N ARG A 351 5.57 16.54 -8.17
CA ARG A 351 5.21 16.22 -9.56
C ARG A 351 6.08 16.96 -10.56
N GLN A 352 6.51 18.19 -10.22
CA GLN A 352 7.41 19.01 -11.04
C GLN A 352 8.85 18.46 -11.13
N GLU A 353 9.27 17.62 -10.18
CA GLU A 353 10.58 16.98 -10.14
C GLU A 353 10.61 15.71 -11.00
N LEU A 354 9.43 15.15 -11.29
CA LEU A 354 9.28 13.83 -11.91
C LEU A 354 9.04 13.90 -13.42
N ARG A 355 9.66 12.96 -14.15
CA ARG A 355 9.47 12.76 -15.60
C ARG A 355 9.21 11.28 -15.90
N PRO A 356 8.17 10.93 -16.66
CA PRO A 356 7.98 9.56 -17.14
C PRO A 356 8.98 9.18 -18.24
#